data_AF-A0AAW7YLD5-F1
#
_entry.id   AF-A0AAW7YLD5-F1
#
_cell.length_a   1.000
_cell.length_b   1.000
_cell.length_c   1.000
_cell.angle_alpha   90.00
_cell.angle_beta   90.00
_cell.angle_gamma   90.00
#
_symmetry.space_group_name_H-M   'P 1'
#
loop_
_entity.id
_entity.type
_entity.pdbx_description
1 polymer ?
#
loop_
_entity_poly.entity_id
_entity_poly.type
_entity_poly.pdbx_seq_one_letter_code
_entity_poly.pdbx_strand_id
1 'polypeptide(L)'
;MVESPADYKWSSYCVNALGKESTLCSPHFLYLQLHKNKEERLVAYKKLCSYGLAKKQLLEIRDNTNKNLAFGSQRFKLEIKKLPKEL
;
A
#
# COMPACT_ATOMS: atom_id res chain seq x y z
N MET A 1 10.99 -7.05 10.49
CA MET A 1 10.85 -6.28 9.24
C MET A 1 12.21 -6.22 8.57
N VAL A 2 12.28 -6.16 7.25
CA VAL A 2 13.55 -6.02 6.53
C VAL A 2 14.15 -4.63 6.71
N GLU A 3 15.44 -4.49 6.39
CA GLU A 3 16.19 -3.24 6.55
C GLU A 3 15.89 -2.24 5.42
N SER A 4 15.85 -2.69 4.17
CA SER A 4 15.50 -1.87 3.00
C SER A 4 14.23 -2.36 2.31
N PRO A 5 13.35 -1.47 1.82
CA PRO A 5 12.21 -1.88 0.99
C PRO A 5 12.60 -2.74 -0.22
N ALA A 6 13.84 -2.60 -0.71
CA ALA A 6 14.37 -3.42 -1.80
C ALA A 6 14.55 -4.91 -1.43
N ASP A 7 14.67 -5.23 -0.14
CA ASP A 7 14.89 -6.58 0.36
C ASP A 7 13.61 -7.42 0.33
N TYR A 8 12.44 -6.78 0.19
CA TYR A 8 11.20 -7.49 -0.10
C TYR A 8 11.19 -7.97 -1.56
N LYS A 9 11.72 -9.18 -1.78
CA LYS A 9 11.85 -9.82 -3.11
C LYS A 9 10.54 -9.88 -3.90
N TRP A 10 9.42 -10.04 -3.21
CA TRP A 10 8.08 -10.15 -3.83
C TRP A 10 7.35 -8.81 -3.94
N SER A 11 7.96 -7.72 -3.47
CA SER A 11 7.36 -6.39 -3.61
C SER A 11 7.64 -5.84 -5.00
N SER A 12 6.75 -4.96 -5.46
CA SER A 12 6.97 -4.19 -6.68
C SER A 12 8.04 -3.11 -6.53
N TYR A 13 8.66 -2.93 -5.34
CA TYR A 13 9.65 -1.87 -5.09
C TYR A 13 10.86 -1.96 -6.03
N CYS A 14 11.39 -3.17 -6.25
CA CYS A 14 12.49 -3.37 -7.19
C CYS A 14 12.18 -2.87 -8.61
N VAL A 15 10.94 -3.01 -9.06
CA VAL A 15 10.50 -2.57 -10.40
C VAL A 15 10.12 -1.10 -10.39
N ASN A 16 9.24 -0.70 -9.48
CA ASN A 16 8.58 0.60 -9.47
C ASN A 16 9.40 1.72 -8.82
N ALA A 17 10.37 1.39 -7.96
CA ALA A 17 11.32 2.36 -7.41
C ALA A 17 12.71 2.22 -8.05
N LEU A 18 13.23 1.01 -8.22
CA LEU A 18 14.61 0.81 -8.70
C LEU A 18 14.72 0.61 -10.21
N GLY A 19 13.60 0.51 -10.92
CA GLY A 19 13.58 0.38 -12.38
C GLY A 19 14.04 -0.98 -12.90
N LYS A 20 14.12 -2.01 -12.04
CA LYS A 20 14.47 -3.37 -12.50
C LYS A 20 13.42 -3.90 -13.45
N GLU A 21 13.86 -4.52 -14.53
CA GLU A 21 12.98 -5.19 -15.47
C GLU A 21 12.42 -6.48 -14.87
N SER A 22 11.16 -6.77 -15.17
CA SER A 22 10.49 -7.98 -14.73
C SER A 22 9.39 -8.34 -15.71
N THR A 23 9.34 -9.59 -16.13
CA THR A 23 8.27 -10.14 -16.97
C THR A 23 6.99 -10.41 -16.17
N LEU A 24 7.07 -10.40 -14.84
CA LEU A 24 5.94 -10.68 -13.94
C LEU A 24 5.21 -9.41 -13.48
N CYS A 25 5.85 -8.24 -13.60
CA CYS A 25 5.30 -6.99 -13.07
C CYS A 25 4.81 -6.09 -14.20
N SER A 26 3.49 -6.07 -14.40
CA SER A 26 2.84 -5.13 -15.30
C SER A 26 2.51 -3.82 -14.56
N PRO A 27 2.89 -2.64 -15.08
CA PRO A 27 2.61 -1.37 -14.42
C PRO A 27 1.11 -1.11 -14.29
N HIS A 28 0.62 -0.94 -13.07
CA HIS A 28 -0.77 -0.57 -12.83
C HIS A 28 -1.04 0.88 -13.25
N PHE A 29 -2.26 1.19 -13.70
CA PHE A 29 -2.66 2.54 -14.14
C PHE A 29 -2.35 3.64 -13.11
N LEU A 30 -2.66 3.41 -11.83
CA LEU A 30 -2.37 4.38 -10.76
C LEU A 30 -0.87 4.67 -10.60
N TYR A 31 -0.01 3.68 -10.85
CA TYR A 31 1.44 3.89 -10.85
C TYR A 31 1.84 4.77 -12.05
N LEU A 32 1.30 4.50 -13.24
CA LEU A 32 1.55 5.31 -14.44
C LEU A 32 1.07 6.76 -14.27
N GLN A 33 0.04 7.01 -13.47
CA GLN A 33 -0.44 8.35 -13.16
C GLN A 33 0.47 9.16 -12.24
N LEU A 34 1.41 8.53 -11.51
CA LEU A 34 2.34 9.26 -10.65
C LEU A 34 3.22 10.22 -11.45
N HIS A 35 3.67 9.80 -12.63
CA HIS A 35 4.32 10.68 -13.60
C HIS A 35 4.33 10.07 -15.01
N LYS A 36 4.26 10.95 -16.03
CA LYS A 36 4.36 10.55 -17.44
C LYS A 36 5.75 9.98 -17.77
N ASN A 37 6.79 10.68 -17.34
CA ASN A 37 8.18 10.25 -17.52
C ASN A 37 8.53 9.09 -16.57
N LYS A 38 9.26 8.08 -17.07
CA LYS A 38 9.66 6.90 -16.29
C LYS A 38 10.54 7.27 -15.09
N GLU A 39 11.56 8.10 -15.29
CA GLU A 39 12.53 8.43 -14.23
C GLU A 39 11.86 9.20 -13.09
N GLU A 40 11.04 10.20 -13.42
CA GLU A 40 10.29 10.96 -12.42
C GLU A 40 9.25 10.08 -11.71
N ARG A 41 8.68 9.09 -12.40
CA ARG A 41 7.78 8.12 -11.79
C ARG A 41 8.49 7.21 -10.78
N LEU A 42 9.71 6.77 -11.07
CA LEU A 42 10.54 6.02 -10.10
C LEU A 42 10.80 6.85 -8.84
N VAL A 43 11.15 8.13 -9.00
CA VAL A 43 11.37 9.07 -7.89
C VAL A 43 10.10 9.30 -7.08
N ALA A 44 8.96 9.53 -7.74
CA ALA A 44 7.68 9.73 -7.07
C ALA A 44 7.27 8.49 -6.24
N TYR A 45 7.48 7.29 -6.79
CA TYR A 45 7.20 6.04 -6.08
C TYR A 45 8.13 5.81 -4.89
N LYS A 46 9.45 6.07 -5.03
CA LYS A 46 10.40 6.05 -3.90
C LYS A 46 9.93 6.97 -2.77
N LYS A 47 9.53 8.20 -3.13
CA LYS A 47 9.04 9.19 -2.17
C LYS A 47 7.79 8.70 -1.45
N LEU A 48 6.83 8.13 -2.17
CA LEU A 48 5.62 7.55 -1.57
C LEU A 48 5.95 6.45 -0.54
N CYS A 49 6.92 5.58 -0.84
CA CYS A 49 7.35 4.53 0.09
C CYS A 49 8.22 5.04 1.25
N SER A 50 8.89 6.19 1.09
CA SER A 50 9.69 6.80 2.16
C SER A 50 8.82 7.37 3.28
N TYR A 51 7.58 7.75 2.97
CA TYR A 51 6.61 8.15 3.97
C TYR A 51 6.02 6.90 4.63
N GLY A 52 6.52 6.59 5.82
CA GLY A 52 5.89 5.60 6.70
C GLY A 52 4.48 6.05 7.09
N LEU A 53 3.64 5.09 7.49
CA LEU A 53 2.34 5.39 8.08
C LEU A 53 2.54 6.11 9.42
N ALA A 54 1.69 7.10 9.70
CA ALA A 54 1.71 7.76 10.99
C ALA A 54 1.45 6.73 12.10
N LYS A 55 2.12 6.87 13.26
CA LYS A 55 1.98 5.94 14.38
C LYS A 55 0.52 5.70 14.77
N LYS A 56 -0.31 6.74 14.74
CA LYS A 56 -1.75 6.65 15.00
C LYS A 56 -2.47 5.73 14.01
N GLN A 57 -2.16 5.83 12.72
CA GLN A 57 -2.77 4.98 11.68
C GLN A 57 -2.32 3.53 11.84
N LEU A 58 -1.04 3.29 12.16
CA LEU A 58 -0.53 1.95 12.44
C LEU A 58 -1.22 1.30 13.63
N LEU A 59 -1.42 2.06 14.72
CA LEU A 59 -2.15 1.58 15.89
C LEU A 59 -3.60 1.28 15.55
N GLU A 60 -4.28 2.16 14.82
CA GLU A 60 -5.67 1.93 14.41
C GLU A 60 -5.79 0.66 13.54
N ILE A 61 -4.91 0.45 12.57
CA ILE A 61 -4.90 -0.77 11.75
C ILE A 61 -4.71 -2.00 12.65
N ARG A 62 -3.69 -2.01 13.52
CA ARG A 62 -3.40 -3.14 14.41
C ARG A 62 -4.56 -3.46 15.34
N ASP A 63 -5.14 -2.45 15.98
CA ASP A 63 -6.24 -2.64 16.93
C ASP A 63 -7.50 -3.16 16.25
N ASN A 64 -7.84 -2.62 15.07
CA ASN A 64 -9.01 -3.09 14.33
C ASN A 64 -8.80 -4.50 13.81
N THR A 65 -7.63 -4.82 13.22
CA THR A 65 -7.33 -6.17 12.72
C THR A 65 -7.35 -7.21 13.85
N ASN A 66 -6.69 -6.94 14.99
CA ASN A 66 -6.64 -7.89 16.11
C ASN A 66 -8.01 -8.11 16.78
N LYS A 67 -8.92 -7.16 16.67
CA LYS A 67 -10.29 -7.25 17.20
C LYS A 67 -11.31 -7.71 16.15
N ASN A 68 -10.86 -8.07 14.94
CA ASN A 68 -11.74 -8.37 13.80
C ASN A 68 -12.78 -7.25 13.53
N LEU A 69 -12.36 -5.99 13.67
CA LEU A 69 -13.18 -4.80 13.42
C LEU A 69 -12.84 -4.18 12.06
N ALA A 70 -13.84 -3.53 11.46
CA ALA A 70 -13.67 -2.80 10.22
C ALA A 70 -12.78 -1.55 10.38
N PHE A 71 -11.76 -1.43 9.55
CA PHE A 71 -10.92 -0.23 9.41
C PHE A 71 -11.40 0.60 8.20
N GLY A 72 -11.34 1.93 8.27
CA GLY A 72 -11.73 2.82 7.18
C GLY A 72 -12.60 4.00 7.61
N SER A 73 -13.33 4.59 6.65
CA SER A 73 -14.19 5.74 6.90
C SER A 73 -15.36 5.39 7.82
N GLN A 74 -15.92 6.39 8.51
CA GLN A 74 -17.10 6.18 9.36
C GLN A 74 -18.27 5.62 8.56
N ARG A 75 -18.44 6.08 7.31
CA ARG A 75 -19.42 5.54 6.37
C ARG A 75 -19.22 4.03 6.16
N PHE A 76 -18.00 3.61 5.84
CA PHE A 76 -17.68 2.20 5.63
C PHE A 76 -17.93 1.36 6.89
N LYS A 77 -17.51 1.85 8.05
CA LYS A 77 -17.74 1.17 9.34
C LYS A 77 -19.25 1.00 9.64
N LEU A 78 -20.09 1.95 9.25
CA LEU A 78 -21.55 1.85 9.37
C LEU A 78 -22.15 0.87 8.35
N GLU A 79 -21.64 0.84 7.12
CA GLU A 79 -22.06 -0.12 6.09
C GLU A 79 -21.76 -1.56 6.52
N ILE A 80 -20.56 -1.84 7.04
CA ILE A 80 -20.20 -3.17 7.55
C ILE A 80 -21.09 -3.62 8.72
N LYS A 81 -21.46 -2.71 9.64
CA LYS A 81 -22.36 -3.06 10.75
C LYS A 81 -23.76 -3.45 10.32
N LYS A 82 -24.21 -3.00 9.14
CA LYS A 82 -25.52 -3.34 8.58
C LYS A 82 -25.52 -4.67 7.85
N LEU A 83 -24.35 -5.23 7.51
CA LEU A 83 -24.28 -6.53 6.88
C LEU A 83 -24.73 -7.61 7.89
N PRO A 84 -25.60 -8.55 7.47
CA PRO A 84 -25.95 -9.68 8.31
C PRO A 84 -24.69 -10.45 8.66
N LYS A 85 -24.54 -10.82 9.94
CA LYS A 85 -23.49 -11.76 10.35
C LYS A 85 -23.91 -13.13 9.84
N GLU A 86 -23.24 -13.63 8.79
CA GLU A 86 -23.37 -15.03 8.45
C GLU A 86 -22.84 -15.87 9.64
N LEU A 87 -23.67 -16.84 10.07
CA LEU A 87 -23.46 -17.75 11.19
C LEU A 87 -22.44 -18.83 10.85
#